data_AF-A0A843HQC1-F1
#
_entry.id   AF-A0A843HQC1-F1
#
_cell.length_a   1.000
_cell.length_b   1.000
_cell.length_c   1.000
_cell.angle_alpha   90.00
_cell.angle_beta   90.00
_cell.angle_gamma   90.00
#
_symmetry.space_group_name_H-M   'P 1'
#
loop_
_entity.id
_entity.type
_entity.pdbx_description
1 polymer ?
#
loop_
_entity_poly.entity_id
_entity_poly.type
_entity_poly.pdbx_seq_one_letter_code
_entity_poly.pdbx_strand_id
1 'polypeptide(L)'
;MTLRKKLQIIKSDNVLLSVIVIHLLLIFFHCAYSFFTDYWQCYVRAGFCFLIAISTFLFLRKGFSIAIMIYAYVLLYFNRFFNYTSFLFVLFAIYSNPKIEKPALVLYALNLFVAFAVKQYSIMTLGINGLNCILFYTLAKYLFATRIQAVLLLTDDERYVLEQLASGKLQKEINEFSENRVTQIIKNAMVRNGCKSKAELQQKYIAEYPERIKIESQNDSD
;
A
#
# COMPACT_ATOMS: atom_id res chain seq x y z
N MET A 1 11.36 -7.14 -17.48
CA MET A 1 12.05 -6.15 -16.63
C MET A 1 13.36 -6.76 -16.13
N THR A 2 14.50 -6.11 -16.35
CA THR A 2 15.83 -6.65 -16.00
C THR A 2 16.09 -6.60 -14.49
N LEU A 3 16.93 -7.51 -13.98
CA LEU A 3 17.27 -7.62 -12.54
C LEU A 3 17.80 -6.29 -11.97
N ARG A 4 18.67 -5.61 -12.71
CA ARG A 4 19.25 -4.30 -12.34
C ARG A 4 18.19 -3.22 -12.13
N LYS A 5 17.16 -3.19 -12.99
CA LYS A 5 16.02 -2.26 -12.85
C LYS A 5 15.15 -2.61 -11.63
N LYS A 6 14.98 -3.89 -11.31
CA LYS A 6 14.24 -4.30 -10.09
C LYS A 6 14.97 -3.83 -8.83
N LEU A 7 16.28 -4.07 -8.76
CA LEU A 7 17.12 -3.64 -7.63
C LEU A 7 17.08 -2.13 -7.41
N GLN A 8 17.11 -1.34 -8.49
CA GLN A 8 16.97 0.12 -8.38
C GLN A 8 15.61 0.53 -7.80
N ILE A 9 14.52 -0.08 -8.27
CA ILE A 9 13.17 0.21 -7.76
C ILE A 9 13.06 -0.15 -6.28
N ILE A 10 13.54 -1.34 -5.89
CA ILE A 10 13.52 -1.78 -4.49
C ILE A 10 14.35 -0.85 -3.61
N LYS A 11 15.55 -0.46 -4.06
CA LYS A 11 16.42 0.45 -3.32
C LYS A 11 15.81 1.85 -3.14
N SER A 12 15.01 2.30 -4.11
CA SER A 12 14.30 3.59 -4.01
C SER A 12 12.99 3.52 -3.20
N ASP A 13 12.45 2.32 -2.95
CA ASP A 13 11.19 2.12 -2.23
C ASP A 13 11.50 1.58 -0.81
N ASN A 14 11.78 2.50 0.12
CA ASN A 14 12.16 2.17 1.50
C ASN A 14 11.16 1.24 2.19
N VAL A 15 9.86 1.34 1.87
CA VAL A 15 8.82 0.48 2.44
C VAL A 15 8.97 -0.95 1.91
N LEU A 16 9.15 -1.10 0.60
CA LEU A 16 9.30 -2.41 -0.02
C LEU A 16 10.62 -3.10 0.38
N LEU A 17 11.69 -2.33 0.51
CA LEU A 17 12.97 -2.81 1.05
C LEU A 17 12.81 -3.26 2.51
N SER A 18 12.12 -2.47 3.35
CA SER A 18 11.86 -2.82 4.75
C SER A 18 11.04 -4.10 4.87
N VAL A 19 10.02 -4.29 4.02
CA VAL A 19 9.24 -5.53 3.97
C VAL A 19 10.14 -6.72 3.70
N ILE A 20 11.03 -6.64 2.69
CA ILE A 20 11.96 -7.74 2.38
C ILE A 20 12.89 -8.02 3.56
N VAL A 21 13.52 -6.99 4.12
CA VAL A 21 14.47 -7.13 5.24
C VAL A 21 13.80 -7.72 6.47
N ILE A 22 12.61 -7.24 6.85
CA ILE A 22 11.85 -7.76 8.00
C ILE A 22 11.53 -9.24 7.80
N HIS A 23 11.09 -9.65 6.61
CA HIS A 23 10.78 -11.06 6.37
C HIS A 23 12.04 -11.94 6.38
N LEU A 24 13.18 -11.44 5.90
CA LEU A 24 14.47 -12.15 6.02
C LEU A 24 14.89 -12.32 7.49
N LEU A 25 14.72 -11.29 8.31
CA LEU A 25 14.97 -11.38 9.76
C LEU A 25 14.01 -12.38 10.43
N LEU A 26 12.74 -12.38 10.07
CA LEU A 26 11.75 -13.32 10.61
C LEU A 26 12.08 -14.78 10.25
N ILE A 27 12.63 -15.05 9.06
CA ILE A 27 13.14 -16.39 8.71
C ILE A 27 14.23 -16.80 9.70
N PHE A 28 15.22 -15.93 9.94
CA PHE A 28 16.28 -16.21 10.90
C PHE A 28 15.73 -16.50 12.29
N PHE A 29 14.80 -15.67 12.80
CA PHE A 29 14.20 -15.89 14.12
C PHE A 29 13.38 -17.18 14.20
N HIS A 30 12.61 -17.53 13.16
CA HIS A 30 11.86 -18.79 13.15
C HIS A 30 12.78 -20.02 13.10
N CYS A 31 13.86 -19.97 12.31
CA CYS A 31 14.88 -21.02 12.30
C CYS A 31 15.60 -21.10 13.64
N ALA A 32 16.01 -19.97 14.22
CA ALA A 32 16.66 -19.93 15.53
C ALA A 32 15.76 -20.51 16.63
N TYR A 33 14.49 -20.11 16.66
CA TYR A 33 13.51 -20.60 17.64
C TYR A 33 13.19 -22.10 17.48
N SER A 34 13.31 -22.66 16.26
CA SER A 34 13.13 -24.10 16.02
C SER A 34 14.22 -24.95 16.70
N PHE A 35 15.40 -24.41 16.98
CA PHE A 35 16.42 -25.14 17.75
C PHE A 35 16.06 -25.30 19.22
N PHE A 36 15.19 -24.43 19.74
CA PHE A 36 14.74 -24.46 21.14
C PHE A 36 13.38 -25.14 21.31
N THR A 37 12.67 -25.43 20.21
CA THR A 37 11.30 -25.94 20.23
C THR A 37 11.07 -26.90 19.06
N ASP A 38 10.61 -28.14 19.32
CA ASP A 38 10.26 -29.14 18.29
C ASP A 38 8.95 -28.82 17.52
N TYR A 39 8.68 -27.54 17.30
CA TYR A 39 7.48 -27.09 16.61
C TYR A 39 7.73 -26.97 15.11
N TRP A 40 7.27 -27.98 14.35
CA TRP A 40 7.26 -27.98 12.87
C TRP A 40 6.61 -26.72 12.26
N GLN A 41 5.70 -26.08 13.00
CA GLN A 41 5.03 -24.84 12.62
C GLN A 41 6.01 -23.67 12.41
N CYS A 42 7.18 -23.69 13.05
CA CYS A 42 8.24 -22.69 12.84
C CYS A 42 8.80 -22.76 11.42
N TYR A 43 9.04 -23.97 10.88
CA TYR A 43 9.51 -24.13 9.50
C TYR A 43 8.48 -23.67 8.48
N VAL A 44 7.19 -23.91 8.75
CA VAL A 44 6.12 -23.42 7.88
C VAL A 44 6.08 -21.88 7.87
N ARG A 45 6.17 -21.24 9.04
CA ARG A 45 6.21 -19.77 9.14
C ARG A 45 7.46 -19.19 8.44
N ALA A 46 8.62 -19.83 8.60
CA ALA A 46 9.84 -19.45 7.90
C ALA A 46 9.66 -19.57 6.37
N GLY A 47 9.07 -20.68 5.89
CA GLY A 47 8.75 -20.88 4.48
C GLY A 47 7.82 -19.80 3.91
N PHE A 48 6.80 -19.38 4.65
CA PHE A 48 5.94 -18.27 4.24
C PHE A 48 6.66 -16.93 4.24
N CYS A 49 7.51 -16.66 5.22
CA CYS A 49 8.33 -15.44 5.22
C CYS A 49 9.27 -15.40 4.01
N PHE A 50 9.88 -16.53 3.67
CA PHE A 50 10.66 -16.68 2.45
C PHE A 50 9.82 -16.43 1.19
N LEU A 51 8.64 -17.04 1.10
CA LEU A 51 7.73 -16.86 -0.03
C LEU A 51 7.33 -15.39 -0.23
N ILE A 52 7.04 -14.68 0.87
CA ILE A 52 6.71 -13.25 0.82
C ILE A 52 7.93 -12.43 0.36
N ALA A 53 9.11 -12.67 0.93
CA ALA A 53 10.33 -11.96 0.55
C ALA A 53 10.70 -12.18 -0.93
N ILE A 54 10.71 -13.44 -1.39
CA ILE A 54 11.08 -13.77 -2.77
C ILE A 54 10.03 -13.27 -3.77
N SER A 55 8.74 -13.39 -3.45
CA SER A 55 7.67 -12.89 -4.33
C SER A 55 7.72 -11.37 -4.42
N THR A 56 7.99 -10.68 -3.31
CA THR A 56 8.15 -9.22 -3.28
C THR A 56 9.39 -8.79 -4.08
N PHE A 57 10.50 -9.51 -3.97
CA PHE A 57 11.70 -9.25 -4.77
C PHE A 57 11.45 -9.44 -6.29
N LEU A 58 10.78 -10.53 -6.66
CA LEU A 58 10.55 -10.90 -8.06
C LEU A 58 9.45 -10.07 -8.73
N PHE A 59 8.36 -9.76 -8.01
CA PHE A 59 7.15 -9.17 -8.56
C PHE A 59 6.75 -7.85 -7.88
N LEU A 60 7.61 -7.27 -7.04
CA LEU A 60 7.39 -6.01 -6.32
C LEU A 60 6.08 -6.05 -5.51
N ARG A 61 5.36 -4.93 -5.46
CA ARG A 61 4.10 -4.77 -4.70
C ARG A 61 3.02 -5.79 -5.09
N LYS A 62 3.00 -6.24 -6.35
CA LYS A 62 2.06 -7.29 -6.80
C LYS A 62 2.40 -8.65 -6.18
N GLY A 63 3.69 -8.98 -6.10
CA GLY A 63 4.16 -10.19 -5.45
C GLY A 63 3.87 -10.22 -3.96
N PHE A 64 4.10 -9.09 -3.29
CA PHE A 64 3.74 -8.92 -1.88
C PHE A 64 2.25 -9.19 -1.64
N SER A 65 1.38 -8.52 -2.41
CA SER A 65 -0.08 -8.65 -2.30
C SER A 65 -0.55 -10.10 -2.46
N ILE A 66 -0.04 -10.83 -3.45
CA ILE A 66 -0.43 -12.23 -3.68
C ILE A 66 0.12 -13.14 -2.57
N ALA A 67 1.40 -12.99 -2.21
CA ALA A 67 2.04 -13.86 -1.22
C ALA A 67 1.43 -13.68 0.18
N ILE A 68 1.12 -12.44 0.57
CA ILE A 68 0.49 -12.17 1.88
C ILE A 68 -0.96 -12.68 1.93
N MET A 69 -1.68 -12.67 0.80
CA MET A 69 -3.01 -13.27 0.70
C MET A 69 -2.97 -14.79 0.87
N ILE A 70 -2.02 -15.47 0.21
CA ILE A 70 -1.82 -16.92 0.39
C ILE A 70 -1.47 -17.22 1.85
N TYR A 71 -0.54 -16.46 2.44
CA TYR A 71 -0.18 -16.62 3.84
C TYR A 71 -1.38 -16.45 4.77
N ALA A 72 -2.22 -15.43 4.54
CA ALA A 72 -3.43 -15.20 5.30
C ALA A 72 -4.36 -16.42 5.29
N TYR A 73 -4.62 -16.99 4.11
CA TYR A 73 -5.53 -18.13 3.97
C TYR A 73 -5.01 -19.37 4.67
N VAL A 74 -3.70 -19.57 4.63
CA VAL A 74 -3.06 -20.69 5.32
C VAL A 74 -3.12 -20.48 6.84
N LEU A 75 -2.94 -19.24 7.33
CA LEU A 75 -2.97 -18.89 8.76
C LEU A 75 -4.30 -19.29 9.45
N LEU A 76 -5.42 -19.30 8.72
CA LEU A 76 -6.73 -19.71 9.26
C LEU A 76 -6.74 -21.14 9.81
N TYR A 77 -5.88 -22.01 9.28
CA TYR A 77 -5.83 -23.42 9.65
C TYR A 77 -4.87 -23.72 10.80
N PHE A 78 -3.91 -22.84 11.06
CA PHE A 78 -2.92 -23.01 12.13
C PHE A 78 -3.52 -22.81 13.52
N ASN A 79 -2.87 -23.41 14.53
CA ASN A 79 -3.32 -23.56 15.92
C ASN A 79 -4.12 -22.35 16.44
N ARG A 80 -5.37 -22.56 16.85
CA ARG A 80 -6.30 -21.58 17.46
C ARG A 80 -7.07 -20.63 16.55
N PHE A 81 -7.18 -20.89 15.25
CA PHE A 81 -8.10 -20.18 14.34
C PHE A 81 -7.94 -18.64 14.42
N PHE A 82 -6.91 -18.12 13.77
CA PHE A 82 -6.58 -16.69 13.79
C PHE A 82 -7.36 -15.89 12.74
N ASN A 83 -8.68 -15.87 12.87
CA ASN A 83 -9.59 -15.25 11.90
C ASN A 83 -9.26 -13.78 11.60
N TYR A 84 -9.18 -12.95 12.65
CA TYR A 84 -8.98 -11.52 12.50
C TYR A 84 -7.59 -11.16 11.97
N THR A 85 -6.55 -11.88 12.40
CA THR A 85 -5.19 -11.69 11.88
C THR A 85 -5.11 -12.07 10.40
N SER A 86 -5.75 -13.18 10.02
CA SER A 86 -5.85 -13.57 8.62
C SER A 86 -6.60 -12.51 7.81
N PHE A 87 -7.75 -12.04 8.29
CA PHE A 87 -8.51 -11.02 7.60
C PHE A 87 -7.72 -9.72 7.42
N LEU A 88 -7.00 -9.30 8.46
CA LEU A 88 -6.14 -8.12 8.40
C LEU A 88 -5.08 -8.23 7.29
N PHE A 89 -4.45 -9.40 7.12
CA PHE A 89 -3.52 -9.64 6.02
C PHE A 89 -4.19 -9.62 4.64
N VAL A 90 -5.44 -10.10 4.54
CA VAL A 90 -6.24 -9.95 3.31
C VAL A 90 -6.50 -8.48 3.01
N LEU A 91 -6.85 -7.67 4.02
CA LEU A 91 -7.02 -6.23 3.84
C LEU A 91 -5.72 -5.59 3.34
N PHE A 92 -4.56 -5.91 3.92
CA PHE A 92 -3.27 -5.42 3.43
C PHE A 92 -2.98 -5.83 1.98
N ALA A 93 -3.34 -7.05 1.59
CA ALA A 93 -3.24 -7.51 0.21
C ALA A 93 -4.09 -6.65 -0.74
N ILE A 94 -5.34 -6.36 -0.35
CA ILE A 94 -6.28 -5.52 -1.11
C ILE A 94 -5.76 -4.09 -1.21
N TYR A 95 -5.28 -3.50 -0.12
CA TYR A 95 -4.71 -2.15 -0.14
C TYR A 95 -3.46 -2.06 -1.01
N SER A 96 -2.61 -3.09 -0.99
CA SER A 96 -1.43 -3.14 -1.86
C SER A 96 -1.78 -3.35 -3.34
N ASN A 97 -2.95 -3.91 -3.65
CA ASN A 97 -3.41 -4.14 -5.01
C ASN A 97 -4.95 -4.15 -5.09
N PRO A 98 -5.61 -2.99 -5.28
CA PRO A 98 -7.07 -2.91 -5.25
C PRO A 98 -7.79 -3.77 -6.30
N LYS A 99 -7.09 -4.17 -7.38
CA LYS A 99 -7.65 -5.03 -8.43
C LYS A 99 -8.04 -6.42 -7.93
N ILE A 100 -7.45 -6.87 -6.82
CA ILE A 100 -7.77 -8.18 -6.23
C ILE A 100 -8.85 -8.13 -5.15
N GLU A 101 -9.47 -6.96 -4.88
CA GLU A 101 -10.47 -6.80 -3.81
C GLU A 101 -11.58 -7.86 -3.85
N LYS A 102 -12.34 -7.91 -4.95
CA LYS A 102 -13.43 -8.87 -5.12
C LYS A 102 -12.97 -10.33 -5.01
N PRO A 103 -11.96 -10.79 -5.78
CA PRO A 103 -11.53 -12.19 -5.67
C PRO A 103 -10.96 -12.52 -4.29
N ALA A 104 -10.25 -11.60 -3.64
CA ALA A 104 -9.69 -11.83 -2.31
C ALA A 104 -10.77 -11.97 -1.22
N LEU A 105 -11.84 -11.18 -1.29
CA LEU A 105 -12.97 -11.28 -0.35
C LEU A 105 -13.77 -12.58 -0.56
N VAL A 106 -14.04 -12.94 -1.82
CA VAL A 106 -14.76 -14.18 -2.16
C VAL A 106 -13.96 -15.41 -1.71
N LEU A 107 -12.68 -15.47 -2.07
CA LEU A 107 -11.81 -16.58 -1.66
C LEU A 107 -11.65 -16.65 -0.15
N TYR A 108 -11.55 -15.50 0.54
CA TYR A 108 -11.49 -15.48 1.99
C TYR A 108 -12.78 -16.02 2.62
N ALA A 109 -13.94 -15.61 2.12
CA ALA A 109 -15.23 -16.11 2.62
C ALA A 109 -15.33 -17.63 2.44
N LEU A 110 -15.01 -18.16 1.25
CA LEU A 110 -14.98 -19.61 1.00
C LEU A 110 -14.01 -20.32 1.97
N ASN A 111 -12.81 -19.77 2.14
CA ASN A 111 -11.80 -20.32 3.03
C ASN A 111 -12.24 -20.28 4.51
N LEU A 112 -12.98 -19.25 4.92
CA LEU A 112 -13.58 -19.13 6.24
C LEU A 112 -14.60 -20.25 6.48
N PHE A 113 -15.50 -20.49 5.54
CA PHE A 113 -16.49 -21.58 5.63
C PHE A 113 -15.81 -22.95 5.76
N VAL A 114 -14.79 -23.22 4.94
CA VAL A 114 -14.02 -24.46 5.00
C VAL A 114 -13.32 -24.61 6.35
N ALA A 115 -12.63 -23.57 6.83
CA ALA A 115 -11.95 -23.60 8.12
C ALA A 115 -12.93 -23.83 9.29
N PHE A 116 -14.11 -23.19 9.26
CA PHE A 116 -15.17 -23.38 10.26
C PHE A 116 -15.72 -24.82 10.25
N ALA A 117 -15.95 -25.39 9.06
CA ALA A 117 -16.41 -26.77 8.93
C ALA A 117 -15.37 -27.77 9.46
N VAL A 118 -14.09 -27.58 9.12
CA VAL A 118 -12.98 -28.44 9.59
C VAL A 118 -12.79 -28.36 11.11
N LYS A 119 -13.00 -27.18 11.70
CA LYS A 119 -12.85 -26.97 13.16
C LYS A 119 -14.13 -27.27 13.95
N GLN A 120 -15.23 -27.66 13.29
CA GLN A 120 -16.53 -27.97 13.90
C GLN A 120 -17.08 -26.86 14.81
N TYR A 121 -16.85 -25.60 14.45
CA TYR A 121 -17.41 -24.48 15.20
C TYR A 121 -18.91 -24.30 14.92
N SER A 122 -19.63 -23.74 15.89
CA SER A 122 -21.07 -23.51 15.75
C SER A 122 -21.38 -22.44 14.68
N ILE A 123 -22.59 -22.53 14.11
CA ILE A 123 -23.07 -21.55 13.13
C ILE A 123 -23.18 -20.13 13.72
N MET A 124 -23.45 -20.03 15.03
CA MET A 124 -23.47 -18.75 15.74
C MET A 124 -22.08 -18.11 15.79
N THR A 125 -21.04 -18.91 16.06
CA THR A 125 -19.65 -18.45 16.03
C THR A 125 -19.25 -17.99 14.62
N LEU A 126 -19.71 -18.68 13.57
CA LEU A 126 -19.49 -18.26 12.19
C LEU A 126 -20.17 -16.91 11.88
N GLY A 127 -21.42 -16.73 12.32
CA GLY A 127 -22.15 -15.47 12.17
C GLY A 127 -21.44 -14.29 12.84
N ILE A 128 -21.02 -14.46 14.10
CA ILE A 128 -20.28 -13.42 14.85
C ILE A 128 -18.98 -13.05 14.15
N ASN A 129 -18.21 -14.05 13.72
CA ASN A 129 -16.94 -13.82 13.03
C ASN A 129 -17.13 -13.17 11.66
N GLY A 130 -18.15 -13.58 10.90
CA GLY A 130 -18.50 -12.98 9.61
C GLY A 130 -18.90 -11.51 9.76
N LEU A 131 -19.77 -11.19 10.73
CA LEU A 131 -20.19 -9.82 11.02
C LEU A 131 -19.00 -8.95 11.46
N ASN A 132 -18.12 -9.48 12.30
CA ASN A 132 -16.90 -8.76 12.69
C ASN A 132 -15.97 -8.51 11.50
N CYS A 133 -15.81 -9.46 10.57
CA CYS A 133 -15.03 -9.22 9.35
C CYS A 133 -15.68 -8.12 8.47
N ILE A 134 -17.01 -8.10 8.34
CA ILE A 134 -17.73 -7.02 7.63
C ILE A 134 -17.49 -5.67 8.32
N LEU A 135 -17.59 -5.63 9.65
CA LEU A 135 -17.31 -4.42 10.44
C LEU A 135 -15.87 -3.94 10.22
N PHE A 136 -14.88 -4.82 10.36
CA PHE A 136 -13.46 -4.51 10.13
C PHE A 136 -13.21 -3.99 8.72
N TYR A 137 -13.81 -4.61 7.70
CA TYR A 137 -13.69 -4.19 6.32
C TYR A 137 -14.26 -2.78 6.12
N THR A 138 -15.43 -2.51 6.68
CA THR A 138 -16.12 -1.22 6.56
C THR A 138 -15.33 -0.12 7.29
N LEU A 139 -14.83 -0.41 8.49
CA LEU A 139 -13.95 0.50 9.23
C LEU A 139 -12.64 0.77 8.50
N ALA A 140 -12.01 -0.25 7.93
CA ALA A 140 -10.81 -0.07 7.12
C ALA A 140 -11.12 0.80 5.90
N LYS A 141 -12.17 0.48 5.11
CA LYS A 141 -12.60 1.32 3.98
C LYS A 141 -12.83 2.77 4.41
N TYR A 142 -13.51 2.99 5.54
CA TYR A 142 -13.74 4.34 6.08
C TYR A 142 -12.44 5.05 6.47
N LEU A 143 -11.57 4.41 7.26
CA LEU A 143 -10.28 4.96 7.71
C LEU A 143 -9.32 5.26 6.56
N PHE A 144 -9.27 4.38 5.56
CA PHE A 144 -8.41 4.56 4.39
C PHE A 144 -9.03 5.46 3.33
N ALA A 145 -10.35 5.67 3.33
CA ALA A 145 -10.99 6.74 2.58
C ALA A 145 -10.78 8.12 3.24
N THR A 146 -10.68 8.17 4.57
CA THR A 146 -10.40 9.40 5.34
C THR A 146 -8.92 9.75 5.40
N ARG A 147 -8.01 8.77 5.25
CA ARG A 147 -6.59 9.03 5.02
C ARG A 147 -6.33 9.47 3.59
N ILE A 148 -6.43 10.78 3.36
CA ILE A 148 -5.47 11.66 2.65
C ILE A 148 -6.22 12.95 2.25
N GLN A 149 -6.61 13.76 3.25
CA GLN A 149 -6.28 15.20 3.20
C GLN A 149 -4.81 15.34 3.64
N ALA A 150 -3.91 14.62 2.98
CA ALA A 150 -2.49 14.75 3.27
C ALA A 150 -2.02 16.01 2.58
N VAL A 151 -1.36 16.86 3.37
CA VAL A 151 -0.49 17.94 2.91
C VAL A 151 0.27 17.44 1.68
N LEU A 152 0.18 18.17 0.57
CA LEU A 152 0.83 17.83 -0.68
C LEU A 152 2.33 17.64 -0.43
N LEU A 153 2.80 16.44 -0.73
CA LEU A 153 4.21 16.07 -0.66
C LEU A 153 4.88 16.55 -1.95
N LEU A 154 5.44 17.76 -1.91
CA LEU A 154 6.11 18.41 -3.04
C LEU A 154 7.59 18.63 -2.74
N THR A 155 8.46 18.42 -3.72
CA THR A 155 9.83 18.98 -3.70
C THR A 155 9.77 20.48 -3.98
N ASP A 156 10.86 21.20 -3.74
CA ASP A 156 10.89 22.65 -4.01
C ASP A 156 10.65 22.97 -5.50
N ASP A 157 11.25 22.22 -6.43
CA ASP A 157 10.96 22.31 -7.87
C ASP A 157 9.47 22.06 -8.21
N GLU A 158 8.85 21.07 -7.56
CA GLU A 158 7.44 20.72 -7.80
C GLU A 158 6.52 21.79 -7.25
N ARG A 159 6.87 22.36 -6.08
CA ARG A 159 6.15 23.47 -5.46
C ARG A 159 6.23 24.71 -6.34
N TYR A 160 7.42 25.09 -6.77
CA TYR A 160 7.63 26.24 -7.64
C TYR A 160 6.83 26.12 -8.95
N VAL A 161 6.93 24.97 -9.62
CA VAL A 161 6.15 24.73 -10.85
C VAL A 161 4.64 24.82 -10.59
N LEU A 162 4.14 24.29 -9.48
CA LEU A 162 2.71 24.36 -9.14
C LEU A 162 2.27 25.76 -8.73
N GLU A 163 3.14 26.55 -8.10
CA GLU A 163 2.91 27.95 -7.74
C GLU A 163 2.76 28.82 -9.00
N GLN A 164 3.71 28.74 -9.94
CA GLN A 164 3.65 29.45 -11.22
C GLN A 164 2.42 29.04 -12.06
N LEU A 165 2.05 27.77 -12.02
CA LEU A 165 0.84 27.28 -12.68
C LEU A 165 -0.46 27.70 -11.97
N ALA A 166 -0.43 27.94 -10.66
CA ALA A 166 -1.57 28.41 -9.88
C ALA A 166 -1.77 29.92 -10.01
N SER A 167 -0.70 30.69 -10.25
CA SER A 167 -0.77 32.11 -10.62
C SER A 167 -1.15 32.35 -12.09
N GLY A 168 -1.38 31.29 -12.87
CA GLY A 168 -1.98 31.37 -14.20
C GLY A 168 -0.99 31.28 -15.36
N LYS A 169 0.31 31.12 -15.10
CA LYS A 169 1.30 30.94 -16.17
C LYS A 169 1.08 29.64 -16.94
N LEU A 170 1.27 29.69 -18.25
CA LEU A 170 1.31 28.51 -19.10
C LEU A 170 2.61 27.73 -18.85
N GLN A 171 2.59 26.42 -19.10
CA GLN A 171 3.79 25.57 -18.92
C GLN A 171 5.01 26.07 -19.71
N LYS A 172 4.77 26.76 -20.82
CA LYS A 172 5.81 27.31 -21.70
C LYS A 172 6.46 28.58 -21.15
N GLU A 173 5.82 29.22 -20.17
CA GLU A 173 6.24 30.50 -19.59
C GLU A 173 7.08 30.31 -18.31
N ILE A 174 7.29 29.05 -17.90
CA ILE A 174 8.12 28.69 -16.74
C ILE A 174 9.58 28.63 -17.21
N ASN A 175 10.26 29.78 -17.23
CA ASN A 175 11.57 29.95 -17.87
C ASN A 175 12.72 29.18 -17.23
N GLU A 176 12.60 28.74 -15.97
CA GLU A 176 13.66 27.98 -15.28
C GLU A 176 13.80 26.53 -15.75
N PHE A 177 12.80 25.99 -16.44
CA PHE A 177 12.79 24.59 -16.86
C PHE A 177 12.33 24.44 -18.31
N SER A 178 12.85 23.43 -19.01
CA SER A 178 12.30 23.07 -20.33
C SER A 178 10.87 22.51 -20.21
N GLU A 179 10.03 22.68 -21.22
CA GLU A 179 8.64 22.17 -21.22
C GLU A 179 8.54 20.67 -20.88
N ASN A 180 9.49 19.88 -21.40
CA ASN A 180 9.59 18.44 -21.10
C ASN A 180 9.90 18.17 -19.63
N ARG A 181 10.76 19.01 -19.01
CA ARG A 181 11.10 18.90 -17.59
C ARG A 181 9.92 19.28 -16.71
N VAL A 182 9.22 20.37 -17.02
CA VAL A 182 7.98 20.78 -16.34
C VAL A 182 6.94 19.66 -16.37
N THR A 183 6.73 19.05 -17.54
CA THR A 183 5.80 17.93 -17.71
C THR A 183 6.17 16.74 -16.83
N GLN A 184 7.47 16.41 -16.77
CA GLN A 184 7.96 15.31 -15.94
C GLN A 184 7.81 15.60 -14.44
N ILE A 185 8.08 16.83 -14.00
CA ILE A 185 7.91 17.28 -12.61
C ILE A 185 6.46 17.12 -12.17
N ILE A 186 5.50 17.61 -12.97
CA ILE A 186 4.06 17.49 -12.69
C ILE A 186 3.64 16.03 -12.62
N LYS A 187 4.10 15.20 -13.56
CA LYS A 187 3.78 13.77 -13.58
C LYS A 187 4.30 13.05 -12.34
N ASN A 188 5.51 13.38 -11.89
CA ASN A 188 6.10 12.83 -10.67
C ASN A 188 5.31 13.27 -9.42
N ALA A 189 4.95 14.56 -9.32
CA ALA A 189 4.14 15.11 -8.24
C ALA A 189 2.74 14.47 -8.19
N MET A 190 2.11 14.24 -9.35
CA MET A 190 0.83 13.54 -9.46
C MET A 190 0.90 12.11 -8.93
N VAL A 191 1.93 11.35 -9.33
CA VAL A 191 2.14 9.97 -8.87
C VAL A 191 2.36 9.94 -7.36
N ARG A 192 3.16 10.87 -6.83
CA ARG A 192 3.48 10.93 -5.39
C ARG A 192 2.26 11.28 -4.54
N ASN A 193 1.42 12.20 -5.02
CA ASN A 193 0.23 12.69 -4.32
C ASN A 193 -1.07 11.98 -4.73
N GLY A 194 -0.96 10.87 -5.47
CA GLY A 194 -2.12 10.06 -5.88
C GLY A 194 -3.15 10.80 -6.74
N CYS A 195 -2.76 11.83 -7.47
CA CYS A 195 -3.66 12.63 -8.31
C CYS A 195 -3.80 12.00 -9.71
N LYS A 196 -5.03 11.92 -10.22
CA LYS A 196 -5.35 11.34 -11.53
C LYS A 196 -5.13 12.31 -12.67
N SER A 197 -5.18 13.61 -12.40
CA SER A 197 -4.98 14.67 -13.38
C SER A 197 -4.14 15.82 -12.83
N LYS A 198 -3.56 16.61 -13.74
CA LYS A 198 -2.89 17.89 -13.40
C LYS A 198 -3.86 18.83 -12.68
N ALA A 199 -5.10 18.91 -13.15
CA ALA A 199 -6.13 19.77 -12.55
C ALA A 199 -6.45 19.37 -11.11
N GLU A 200 -6.53 18.06 -10.81
CA GLU A 200 -6.74 17.57 -9.44
C GLU A 200 -5.56 17.96 -8.53
N LEU A 201 -4.32 17.85 -9.03
CA LEU A 201 -3.12 18.26 -8.31
C LEU A 201 -3.10 19.77 -8.03
N GLN A 202 -3.46 20.59 -9.03
CA GLN A 202 -3.54 22.05 -8.88
C GLN A 202 -4.65 22.47 -7.90
N GLN A 203 -5.84 21.85 -7.98
CA GLN A 203 -6.92 22.16 -7.04
C GLN A 203 -6.54 21.83 -5.60
N LYS A 204 -5.87 20.70 -5.36
CA LYS A 204 -5.33 20.37 -4.04
C LYS A 204 -4.30 21.42 -3.59
N TYR A 205 -3.45 21.89 -4.50
CA TYR A 205 -2.43 22.90 -4.19
C TYR A 205 -3.05 24.23 -3.77
N ILE A 206 -4.04 24.71 -4.52
CA ILE A 206 -4.76 25.95 -4.24
C ILE A 206 -5.52 25.87 -2.92
N ALA A 207 -6.18 24.74 -2.65
CA ALA A 207 -6.93 24.53 -1.41
C ALA A 207 -6.02 24.52 -0.17
N GLU A 208 -4.77 24.06 -0.31
CA GLU A 208 -3.83 23.92 0.80
C GLU A 208 -2.98 25.18 1.04
N TYR A 209 -2.68 25.96 -0.01
CA TYR A 209 -1.84 27.16 0.06
C TYR A 209 -2.52 28.42 -0.50
N PRO A 210 -3.71 28.82 -0.01
CA PRO A 210 -4.46 29.96 -0.57
C PRO A 210 -3.73 31.30 -0.41
N GLU A 211 -2.93 31.47 0.63
CA GLU A 211 -2.23 32.74 0.91
C GLU A 211 -1.03 32.99 -0.01
N ARG A 212 -0.41 31.93 -0.57
CA ARG A 212 0.75 32.07 -1.47
C ARG A 212 0.38 32.57 -2.86
N ILE A 213 -0.85 32.27 -3.29
CA ILE A 213 -1.36 32.67 -4.61
C ILE A 213 -1.73 34.16 -4.63
N LYS A 214 -2.18 34.72 -3.50
CA LYS A 214 -2.55 36.14 -3.39
C LYS A 214 -1.34 37.08 -3.55
N ILE A 215 -0.16 36.65 -3.09
CA ILE A 215 1.04 37.51 -3.04
C ILE A 215 1.60 37.82 -4.44
N GLU A 216 1.52 36.89 -5.40
CA GLU A 216 1.93 37.17 -6.79
C GLU A 216 0.89 38.03 -7.54
N SER A 217 -0.41 37.86 -7.28
CA SER A 217 -1.45 38.66 -7.97
C SER A 217 -1.45 40.15 -7.62
N GLN A 218 -0.88 40.54 -6.48
CA GLN A 218 -0.76 41.94 -6.08
C GLN A 218 0.51 42.62 -6.64
N ASN A 219 1.57 41.86 -6.92
CA ASN A 219 2.83 42.42 -7.45
C ASN A 219 2.81 42.69 -8.95
N ASP A 220 1.84 42.16 -9.70
CA ASP A 220 1.64 42.47 -11.14
C ASP A 220 0.66 43.66 -11.36
N SER A 221 0.24 44.34 -10.29
CA SER A 221 -0.74 45.44 -10.32
C SER A 221 -0.17 46.84 -10.04
N ASP A 222 1.14 46.94 -9.74
CA ASP A 222 1.87 48.18 -9.46
C ASP A 222 2.91 48.46 -10.57
#